data_AF-A0A9R1WAF6-F1
#
_entry.id   AF-A0A9R1WAF6-F1
#
_cell.length_a   1.000
_cell.length_b   1.000
_cell.length_c   1.000
_cell.angle_alpha   90.00
_cell.angle_beta   90.00
_cell.angle_gamma   90.00
#
_symmetry.space_group_name_H-M   'P 1'
#
loop_
_entity.id
_entity.type
_entity.pdbx_description
1 polymer ?
#
loop_
_entity_poly.entity_id
_entity_poly.type
_entity_poly.pdbx_seq_one_letter_code
_entity_poly.pdbx_strand_id
1 'polypeptide(L)'
;MISNDLLINNVVFSRRGDNISISCSCMLFVQEGLLCRNKNECLIQDAYAILCLSINKIANNEDELAKCIKQLQEVDSGIPLCTSSRASSSRSVHIEKIIGAAVPDVINIHNPEGIRNKGWDNGKRIKSTREKVIEKSKNGTRLCSLCHKPNHNASSCILRFKKSDIESEITEG
;
A
#
# COMPACT_ATOMS: atom_id res chain seq x y z
N MET A 1 46.69 -6.04 5.70
CA MET A 1 45.44 -6.31 4.98
C MET A 1 44.34 -6.35 6.03
N ILE A 2 43.64 -5.23 6.22
CA ILE A 2 42.58 -5.11 7.22
C ILE A 2 41.28 -5.43 6.49
N SER A 3 40.71 -6.61 6.74
CA SER A 3 39.35 -6.94 6.29
C SER A 3 38.38 -6.02 7.02
N ASN A 4 37.86 -5.04 6.30
CA ASN A 4 36.65 -4.33 6.71
C ASN A 4 35.47 -5.24 6.35
N ASP A 5 35.15 -6.18 7.24
CA ASP A 5 33.89 -6.90 7.15
C ASP A 5 32.74 -5.90 7.39
N LEU A 6 32.15 -5.44 6.30
CA LEU A 6 30.86 -4.76 6.32
C LEU A 6 29.86 -5.68 7.00
N LEU A 7 29.41 -5.30 8.20
CA LEU A 7 28.21 -5.85 8.82
C LEU A 7 27.00 -5.46 7.95
N ILE A 8 26.75 -6.23 6.90
CA ILE A 8 25.53 -6.14 6.11
C ILE A 8 24.40 -6.69 6.99
N ASN A 9 23.58 -5.79 7.51
CA ASN A 9 22.33 -6.12 8.20
C ASN A 9 21.38 -6.81 7.22
N ASN A 10 21.37 -8.15 7.24
CA ASN A 10 20.53 -8.94 6.36
C ASN A 10 19.11 -9.07 6.94
N VAL A 11 18.13 -8.44 6.26
CA VAL A 11 16.70 -8.75 6.47
C VAL A 11 16.39 -10.01 5.66
N VAL A 12 16.04 -11.09 6.34
CA VAL A 12 15.71 -12.37 5.69
C VAL A 12 14.20 -12.52 5.64
N PHE A 13 13.67 -12.66 4.43
CA PHE A 13 12.27 -12.98 4.20
C PHE A 13 12.13 -14.50 4.05
N SER A 14 11.31 -15.13 4.89
CA SER A 14 10.98 -16.54 4.76
C SER A 14 9.47 -16.70 4.59
N ARG A 15 9.05 -17.41 3.54
CA ARG A 15 7.63 -17.71 3.29
C ARG A 15 7.42 -19.21 3.48
N ARG A 16 6.56 -19.60 4.42
CA ARG A 16 6.13 -20.99 4.61
C ARG A 16 4.60 -21.00 4.67
N GLY A 17 3.94 -21.28 3.54
CA GLY A 17 2.48 -21.15 3.40
C GLY A 17 1.99 -19.69 3.27
N ASP A 18 0.76 -19.42 3.72
CA ASP A 18 0.14 -18.07 3.70
C ASP A 18 0.73 -17.08 4.73
N ASN A 19 1.60 -17.57 5.63
CA ASN A 19 2.26 -16.74 6.63
C ASN A 19 3.63 -16.27 6.11
N ILE A 20 3.78 -14.96 5.99
CA ILE A 20 5.06 -14.29 5.71
C ILE A 20 5.74 -14.03 7.05
N SER A 21 6.90 -14.66 7.29
CA SER A 21 7.75 -14.33 8.45
C SER A 21 8.95 -13.50 7.98
N ILE A 22 9.19 -12.38 8.66
CA ILE A 22 10.32 -11.49 8.42
C ILE A 22 11.22 -11.59 9.65
N SER A 23 12.47 -12.02 9.47
CA SER A 23 13.46 -12.03 10.54
C SER A 23 14.61 -11.08 10.18
N CYS A 24 14.89 -10.09 11.03
CA CYS A 24 16.11 -9.28 10.93
C CYS A 24 17.13 -9.78 11.94
N SER A 25 18.34 -10.08 11.49
CA SER A 25 19.48 -10.40 12.36
C SER A 25 20.03 -9.18 13.10
N CYS A 26 19.60 -7.98 12.70
CA CYS A 26 20.24 -6.72 13.06
C CYS A 26 19.95 -6.21 14.47
N MET A 27 19.06 -6.83 15.26
CA MET A 27 18.64 -6.39 16.62
C MET A 27 18.16 -4.92 16.75
N LEU A 28 18.15 -4.11 15.69
CA LEU A 28 17.81 -2.69 15.66
C LEU A 28 16.33 -2.43 15.35
N PHE A 29 15.58 -3.47 14.96
CA PHE A 29 14.18 -3.36 14.59
C PHE A 29 13.32 -4.26 15.47
N VAL A 30 12.12 -3.78 15.84
CA VAL A 30 11.04 -4.58 16.46
C VAL A 30 10.01 -4.89 15.39
N GLN A 31 9.51 -6.12 15.39
CA GLN A 31 8.37 -6.51 14.56
C GLN A 31 7.08 -6.20 15.31
N GLU A 32 6.27 -5.30 14.75
CA GLU A 32 4.89 -5.06 15.18
C GLU A 32 3.95 -5.45 14.04
N GLY A 33 3.42 -6.67 14.11
CA GLY A 33 2.63 -7.26 13.03
C GLY A 33 3.45 -7.45 11.75
N LEU A 34 3.05 -6.80 10.64
CA LEU A 34 3.74 -6.85 9.35
C LEU A 34 4.80 -5.74 9.16
N LEU A 35 4.94 -4.82 10.12
CA LEU A 35 5.84 -3.68 10.02
C LEU A 35 7.10 -3.91 10.87
N CYS A 36 8.26 -3.59 10.31
CA CYS A 36 9.51 -3.49 11.06
C CYS A 36 9.77 -2.03 11.41
N ARG A 37 9.81 -1.70 12.70
CA ARG A 37 10.09 -0.34 13.20
C ARG A 37 11.46 -0.27 13.87
N ASN A 38 12.15 0.85 13.73
CA ASN A 38 13.44 1.07 14.39
C ASN A 38 13.22 1.17 15.91
N LYS A 39 13.93 0.36 16.69
CA LYS A 39 13.81 0.31 18.16
C LYS A 39 14.02 1.66 18.81
N ASN A 40 15.05 2.40 18.37
CA ASN A 40 15.36 3.71 18.94
C ASN A 40 14.25 4.71 18.61
N GLU A 41 13.66 4.62 17.42
CA GLU A 41 12.56 5.49 17.03
C GLU A 41 11.30 5.21 17.85
N CYS A 42 10.97 3.94 18.11
CA CYS A 42 9.89 3.57 19.03
C CYS A 42 10.13 4.13 20.44
N LEU A 43 11.33 3.94 21.00
CA LEU A 43 11.66 4.45 22.34
C LEU A 43 11.59 5.98 22.42
N ILE A 44 12.01 6.69 21.37
CA ILE A 44 11.89 8.15 21.27
C ILE A 44 10.41 8.57 21.26
N GLN A 45 9.59 7.89 20.46
CA GLN A 45 8.15 8.17 20.38
C GLN A 45 7.44 7.93 21.72
N ASP A 46 7.74 6.82 22.38
CA ASP A 46 7.19 6.48 23.69
C ASP A 46 7.59 7.51 24.75
N ALA A 47 8.89 7.88 24.81
CA ALA A 47 9.38 8.89 25.74
C ALA A 47 8.68 10.24 25.53
N TYR A 48 8.51 10.66 24.27
CA TYR A 48 7.80 11.89 23.94
C TYR A 48 6.34 11.84 24.38
N ALA A 49 5.62 10.76 24.08
CA ALA A 49 4.22 10.59 24.45
C ALA A 49 4.03 10.63 25.97
N ILE A 50 4.87 9.90 26.72
CA ILE A 50 4.83 9.87 28.19
C ILE A 50 5.08 11.28 28.76
N LEU A 51 6.07 11.99 28.23
CA LEU A 51 6.42 13.33 28.71
C LEU A 51 5.28 14.32 28.46
N CYS A 52 4.73 14.36 27.24
CA CYS A 52 3.60 15.24 26.91
C CYS A 52 2.37 14.96 27.78
N LEU A 53 2.01 13.69 27.97
CA LEU A 53 0.87 13.32 28.82
C LEU A 53 1.11 13.71 30.28
N SER A 54 2.33 13.55 30.77
CA SER A 54 2.70 13.92 32.14
C SER A 54 2.64 15.43 32.35
N ILE A 55 3.19 16.22 31.42
CA ILE A 55 3.14 17.69 31.45
C ILE A 55 1.69 18.17 31.45
N ASN A 56 0.83 17.61 30.59
CA ASN A 56 -0.58 18.00 30.53
C ASN A 56 -1.33 17.74 31.84
N LYS A 57 -0.97 16.69 32.59
CA LYS A 57 -1.58 16.39 33.90
C LYS A 57 -1.19 17.39 34.98
N ILE A 58 0.02 17.93 34.92
CA ILE A 58 0.58 18.84 35.93
C ILE A 58 0.60 20.31 35.48
N ALA A 59 0.09 20.63 34.28
CA ALA A 59 0.25 21.93 33.64
C ALA A 59 -0.22 23.13 34.48
N ASN A 60 -1.20 22.92 35.36
CA ASN A 60 -1.76 23.96 36.24
C ASN A 60 -1.14 23.97 37.65
N ASN A 61 -0.16 23.11 37.93
CA ASN A 61 0.53 23.03 39.21
C ASN A 61 1.98 23.45 39.03
N GLU A 62 2.28 24.71 39.35
CA GLU A 62 3.61 25.30 39.16
C GLU A 62 4.71 24.56 39.94
N ASP A 63 4.42 24.09 41.16
CA ASP A 63 5.38 23.39 42.00
C ASP A 63 5.76 22.03 41.40
N GLU A 64 4.77 21.26 40.93
CA GLU A 64 5.01 19.96 40.29
C GLU A 64 5.68 20.12 38.92
N LEU A 65 5.32 21.17 38.17
CA LEU A 65 5.99 21.50 36.92
C LEU A 65 7.46 21.86 37.14
N ALA A 66 7.76 22.67 38.17
CA ALA A 66 9.14 23.01 38.53
C ALA A 66 9.95 21.78 38.95
N LYS A 67 9.36 20.83 39.68
CA LYS A 67 10.00 19.55 40.00
C LYS A 67 10.29 18.73 38.73
N CYS A 68 9.33 18.64 37.81
CA CYS A 68 9.50 17.94 36.55
C CYS A 68 10.64 18.54 35.71
N ILE A 69 10.72 19.87 35.62
CA ILE A 69 11.81 20.57 34.93
C ILE A 69 13.17 20.25 35.56
N LYS A 70 13.29 20.28 36.89
CA LYS A 70 14.54 19.94 37.59
C LYS A 70 14.99 18.52 37.27
N GLN A 71 14.08 17.55 37.28
CA GLN A 71 14.38 16.16 36.93
C GLN A 71 14.87 16.04 35.47
N LEU A 72 14.26 16.75 34.52
CA LEU A 72 14.70 16.76 33.13
C LEU A 72 16.09 17.39 32.97
N GLN A 73 16.41 18.45 33.72
CA GLN A 73 17.74 19.05 33.73
C GLN A 73 18.80 18.11 34.31
N GLU A 74 18.47 17.35 35.35
CA GLU A 74 19.36 16.33 35.90
C GLU A 74 19.66 15.24 34.86
N VAL A 75 18.63 14.75 34.16
CA VAL A 75 18.80 13.78 33.07
C VAL A 75 19.67 14.36 31.94
N ASP A 76 19.42 15.61 31.52
CA ASP A 76 20.20 16.27 30.47
C ASP A 76 21.67 16.41 30.86
N SER A 77 21.96 16.84 32.09
CA SER A 77 23.33 16.97 32.60
C SER A 77 24.07 15.63 32.75
N GLY A 78 23.32 14.54 32.98
CA GLY A 78 23.85 13.19 33.07
C GLY A 78 24.15 12.55 31.71
N ILE A 79 23.64 13.10 30.61
CA ILE A 79 23.97 12.65 29.26
C ILE A 79 25.31 13.30 28.89
N PRO A 80 26.42 12.53 28.79
CA PRO A 80 27.67 13.11 28.34
C PRO A 80 27.43 13.75 26.98
N LEU A 81 27.89 14.99 26.79
CA LEU A 81 27.83 15.68 25.52
C LEU A 81 28.50 14.76 24.50
N CYS A 82 27.69 13.98 23.79
CA CYS A 82 28.23 13.04 22.84
C CYS A 82 28.70 13.93 21.70
N THR A 83 30.01 14.14 21.64
CA THR A 83 30.72 14.69 20.48
C THR A 83 30.63 13.76 19.27
N SER A 84 29.82 12.69 19.35
CA SER A 84 28.91 12.39 18.25
C SER A 84 27.82 13.47 18.15
N SER A 85 28.21 14.75 18.10
CA SER A 85 28.16 15.37 16.79
C SER A 85 28.49 14.28 15.75
N ARG A 86 27.44 13.62 15.25
CA ARG A 86 27.31 13.57 13.80
C ARG A 86 27.55 15.01 13.41
N ALA A 87 28.81 15.39 13.17
CA ALA A 87 29.21 16.75 12.87
C ALA A 87 28.44 17.07 11.63
N SER A 88 27.25 17.68 11.79
CA SER A 88 26.05 17.52 10.95
C SER A 88 26.44 16.91 9.62
N SER A 89 26.63 15.57 9.60
CA SER A 89 27.17 14.98 8.38
C SER A 89 26.02 15.18 7.45
N SER A 90 26.17 16.08 6.49
CA SER A 90 25.06 16.51 5.66
C SER A 90 24.37 15.25 5.16
N ARG A 91 23.05 15.32 4.96
CA ARG A 91 22.27 14.14 4.54
C ARG A 91 22.95 13.40 3.38
N SER A 92 23.65 14.12 2.49
CA SER A 92 24.54 13.57 1.48
C SER A 92 25.63 12.66 2.05
N VAL A 93 26.49 13.11 2.96
CA VAL A 93 27.55 12.30 3.60
C VAL A 93 26.98 11.02 4.24
N HIS A 94 25.79 11.10 4.85
CA HIS A 94 25.15 9.93 5.42
C HIS A 94 24.68 8.93 4.33
N ILE A 95 24.10 9.44 3.25
CA ILE A 95 23.68 8.64 2.09
C ILE A 95 24.89 7.99 1.42
N GLU A 96 25.98 8.73 1.20
CA GLU A 96 27.22 8.21 0.62
C GLU A 96 27.81 7.07 1.45
N LYS A 97 27.77 7.20 2.78
CA LYS A 97 28.23 6.14 3.69
C LYS A 97 27.37 4.88 3.62
N ILE A 98 26.06 5.01 3.38
CA ILE A 98 25.13 3.88 3.24
C ILE A 98 25.30 3.20 1.87
N ILE A 99 25.41 3.99 0.81
CA ILE A 99 25.52 3.51 -0.57
C ILE A 99 26.94 3.02 -0.89
N GLY A 100 27.96 3.55 -0.20
CA GLY A 100 29.37 3.30 -0.47
C GLY A 100 29.90 4.05 -1.68
N ALA A 101 29.16 5.04 -2.19
CA ALA A 101 29.52 5.83 -3.36
C ALA A 101 29.22 7.31 -3.12
N ALA A 102 30.14 8.18 -3.55
CA ALA A 102 29.94 9.62 -3.53
C ALA A 102 28.90 10.06 -4.57
N VAL A 103 28.26 11.20 -4.35
CA VAL A 103 27.36 11.79 -5.36
C VAL A 103 28.20 12.20 -6.59
N PRO A 104 27.84 11.75 -7.81
CA PRO A 104 28.56 12.17 -9.02
C PRO A 104 28.26 13.63 -9.37
N ASP A 105 29.28 14.37 -9.82
CA ASP A 105 29.17 15.79 -10.23
C ASP A 105 28.19 16.00 -11.40
N VAL A 106 28.00 14.99 -12.25
CA VAL A 106 27.09 15.00 -13.39
C VAL A 106 26.12 13.84 -13.27
N ILE A 107 24.83 14.16 -13.10
CA ILE A 107 23.75 13.17 -13.05
C ILE A 107 23.12 13.09 -14.44
N ASN A 108 23.41 12.02 -15.18
CA ASN A 108 22.76 11.75 -16.47
C ASN A 108 21.61 10.75 -16.26
N ILE A 109 20.38 11.25 -16.13
CA ILE A 109 19.19 10.40 -15.92
C ILE A 109 18.68 9.96 -17.30
N HIS A 110 18.97 8.72 -17.67
CA HIS A 110 18.34 8.10 -18.83
C HIS A 110 17.04 7.41 -18.43
N ASN A 111 16.01 7.56 -19.25
CA ASN A 111 14.85 6.69 -19.13
C ASN A 111 15.32 5.24 -19.34
N PRO A 112 14.89 4.29 -18.48
CA PRO A 112 15.22 2.90 -18.69
C PRO A 112 14.71 2.44 -20.04
N GLU A 113 15.61 1.95 -20.88
CA GLU A 113 15.24 1.41 -22.19
C GLU A 113 14.44 0.12 -22.00
N GLY A 114 13.31 -0.01 -22.70
CA GLY A 114 12.50 -1.22 -22.69
C GLY A 114 11.55 -1.38 -21.48
N ILE A 115 11.43 -0.40 -20.58
CA ILE A 115 10.38 -0.46 -19.55
C ILE A 115 9.00 -0.26 -20.20
N ARG A 116 8.21 -1.33 -20.17
CA ARG A 116 6.80 -1.30 -20.58
C ARG A 116 5.95 -0.82 -19.40
N ASN A 117 5.27 0.29 -19.57
CA ASN A 117 4.24 0.71 -18.62
C ASN A 117 3.07 -0.30 -18.62
N LYS A 118 2.30 -0.32 -17.54
CA LYS A 118 1.11 -1.18 -17.42
C LYS A 118 0.08 -0.78 -18.49
N GLY A 119 -0.12 -1.62 -19.51
CA GLY A 119 -1.05 -1.37 -20.62
C GLY A 119 -0.40 -1.17 -21.98
N TRP A 120 0.93 -1.26 -22.08
CA TRP A 120 1.69 -1.07 -23.33
C TRP A 120 1.26 -1.98 -24.48
N ASP A 121 0.96 -3.26 -24.19
CA ASP A 121 0.85 -4.32 -25.21
C ASP A 121 -0.33 -4.16 -26.18
N ASN A 122 -1.35 -3.37 -25.81
CA ASN A 122 -2.53 -3.17 -26.65
C ASN A 122 -2.99 -1.71 -26.77
N GLY A 123 -2.31 -0.75 -26.11
CA GLY A 123 -2.76 0.65 -26.00
C GLY A 123 -4.16 0.80 -25.38
N LYS A 124 -4.73 -0.28 -24.83
CA LYS A 124 -6.09 -0.35 -24.32
C LYS A 124 -6.03 -0.53 -22.81
N ARG A 125 -6.85 0.28 -22.12
CA ARG A 125 -7.10 0.13 -20.70
C ARG A 125 -7.54 -1.31 -20.39
N ILE A 126 -6.93 -1.92 -19.37
CA ILE A 126 -7.36 -3.21 -18.83
C ILE A 126 -8.78 -3.04 -18.26
N LYS A 127 -9.74 -3.76 -18.83
CA LYS A 127 -11.14 -3.77 -18.36
C LYS A 127 -11.33 -4.80 -17.26
N SER A 128 -12.04 -4.42 -16.20
CA SER A 128 -12.48 -5.31 -15.14
C SER A 128 -13.47 -6.36 -15.65
N THR A 129 -13.65 -7.44 -14.88
CA THR A 129 -14.66 -8.48 -15.18
C THR A 129 -16.05 -7.87 -15.33
N ARG A 130 -16.42 -6.92 -14.45
CA ARG A 130 -17.69 -6.21 -14.51
C ARG A 130 -17.87 -5.46 -15.83
N GLU A 131 -16.85 -4.73 -16.28
CA GLU A 131 -16.91 -3.96 -17.53
C GLU A 131 -17.04 -4.86 -18.76
N LYS A 132 -16.32 -5.98 -18.78
CA LYS A 132 -16.43 -6.98 -19.87
C LYS A 132 -17.84 -7.57 -19.95
N VAL A 133 -18.48 -7.83 -18.80
CA VAL A 133 -19.86 -8.36 -18.74
C VAL A 133 -20.86 -7.31 -19.25
N ILE A 134 -20.73 -6.06 -18.82
CA ILE A 134 -21.61 -4.95 -19.26
C ILE A 134 -21.50 -4.72 -20.76
N GLU A 135 -20.31 -4.80 -21.35
CA GLU A 135 -20.17 -4.65 -22.81
C GLU A 135 -20.81 -5.82 -23.56
N LYS A 136 -20.63 -7.05 -23.09
CA LYS A 136 -21.28 -8.23 -23.68
C LYS A 136 -22.81 -8.20 -23.56
N SER A 137 -23.35 -7.60 -22.51
CA SER A 137 -24.80 -7.49 -22.32
C SER A 137 -25.46 -6.43 -23.22
N LYS A 138 -24.69 -5.59 -23.93
CA LYS A 138 -25.22 -4.62 -24.90
C LYS A 138 -25.62 -5.23 -26.25
N ASN A 139 -25.60 -6.56 -26.38
CA ASN A 139 -25.93 -7.23 -27.63
C ASN A 139 -27.45 -7.20 -27.87
N GLY A 140 -27.87 -6.39 -28.85
CA GLY A 140 -29.13 -6.48 -29.61
C GLY A 140 -30.44 -6.33 -28.81
N THR A 141 -31.37 -5.54 -29.33
CA THR A 141 -32.75 -5.48 -28.80
C THR A 141 -33.35 -6.89 -28.78
N ARG A 142 -33.92 -7.31 -27.65
CA ARG A 142 -34.56 -8.64 -27.50
C ARG A 142 -35.56 -8.88 -28.64
N LEU A 143 -35.41 -9.98 -29.36
CA LEU A 143 -36.32 -10.40 -30.42
C LEU A 143 -37.38 -11.37 -29.89
N CYS A 144 -38.58 -11.30 -30.46
CA CYS A 144 -39.65 -12.27 -30.21
C CYS A 144 -39.23 -13.66 -30.69
N SER A 145 -39.36 -14.70 -29.87
CA SER A 145 -38.96 -16.07 -30.25
C SER A 145 -39.88 -16.72 -31.31
N LEU A 146 -41.08 -16.16 -31.55
CA LEU A 146 -42.01 -16.67 -32.55
C LEU A 146 -41.80 -16.06 -33.93
N CYS A 147 -41.61 -14.74 -34.01
CA CYS A 147 -41.50 -14.03 -35.30
C CYS A 147 -40.16 -13.33 -35.53
N HIS A 148 -39.24 -13.41 -34.57
CA HIS A 148 -37.89 -12.83 -34.63
C HIS A 148 -37.84 -11.31 -34.85
N LYS A 149 -38.95 -10.60 -34.62
CA LYS A 149 -39.02 -9.13 -34.66
C LYS A 149 -38.87 -8.52 -33.26
N PRO A 150 -38.31 -7.30 -33.14
CA PRO A 150 -38.17 -6.60 -31.88
C PRO A 150 -39.51 -6.05 -31.35
N ASN A 151 -39.49 -5.41 -30.17
CA ASN A 151 -40.58 -4.64 -29.56
C ASN A 151 -41.78 -5.43 -29.02
N HIS A 152 -41.70 -6.76 -28.99
CA HIS A 152 -42.68 -7.60 -28.33
C HIS A 152 -42.09 -8.96 -27.94
N ASN A 153 -42.76 -9.70 -27.07
CA ASN A 153 -42.37 -11.06 -26.68
C ASN A 153 -43.33 -12.10 -27.29
N ALA A 154 -43.02 -13.39 -27.13
CA ALA A 154 -43.86 -14.46 -27.68
C ALA A 154 -45.30 -14.42 -27.17
N SER A 155 -45.51 -14.05 -25.90
CA SER A 155 -46.85 -13.97 -25.29
C SER A 155 -47.74 -12.92 -25.93
N SER A 156 -47.17 -11.82 -26.44
CA SER A 156 -47.89 -10.73 -27.10
C SER A 156 -47.71 -10.74 -28.62
N CYS A 157 -47.26 -11.85 -29.20
CA CYS A 157 -47.05 -11.94 -30.64
C CYS A 157 -48.38 -12.18 -31.38
N ILE A 158 -48.65 -11.43 -32.44
CA ILE A 158 -49.87 -11.61 -33.26
C ILE A 158 -49.94 -13.02 -33.88
N LEU A 159 -48.78 -13.61 -34.21
CA LEU A 159 -48.72 -14.99 -34.72
C LEU A 159 -49.16 -16.04 -33.70
N ARG A 160 -49.20 -15.70 -32.40
CA ARG A 160 -49.72 -16.58 -31.36
C ARG A 160 -51.24 -16.78 -31.52
N PHE A 161 -51.97 -15.73 -31.88
CA PHE A 161 -53.42 -15.78 -32.10
C PHE A 161 -53.79 -16.42 -33.45
N LYS A 162 -52.94 -16.27 -34.47
CA LYS A 162 -53.17 -16.96 -35.76
C LYS A 162 -53.01 -18.48 -35.68
N LYS A 163 -52.34 -19.00 -34.66
CA LYS A 163 -52.15 -20.44 -34.47
C LYS A 163 -53.37 -21.10 -33.82
N SER A 164 -54.07 -20.38 -32.94
CA SER A 164 -55.32 -20.88 -32.36
C SER A 164 -56.45 -20.97 -33.38
N ASP A 165 -56.48 -20.06 -34.36
CA ASP A 165 -57.52 -20.06 -35.40
C ASP A 165 -57.38 -21.25 -36.38
N ILE A 166 -56.14 -21.72 -36.60
CA ILE A 166 -55.84 -22.90 -37.43
C ILE A 166 -56.11 -24.21 -36.67
N GLU A 167 -55.87 -24.23 -35.35
CA GLU A 167 -56.12 -25.42 -34.52
C GLU A 167 -57.62 -25.65 -34.25
N SER A 168 -58.46 -24.61 -34.32
CA SER A 168 -59.93 -24.74 -34.23
C SER A 168 -60.61 -25.28 -35.47
N GLU A 169 -60.02 -25.14 -36.67
CA GLU A 169 -60.60 -25.68 -37.92
C GLU A 169 -60.32 -27.18 -38.13
N ILE A 170 -59.38 -27.77 -37.38
CA ILE A 170 -59.00 -29.20 -37.51
C ILE A 170 -59.85 -30.10 -36.58
N THR A 171 -60.61 -29.53 -35.65
CA THR A 171 -61.43 -30.28 -34.68
C THR A 171 -62.92 -30.44 -35.05
N GLU A 172 -63.39 -29.87 -36.15
CA GLU A 172 -64.80 -29.98 -36.61
C GLU A 172 -64.95 -30.57 -38.03
N GLY A 173 -64.01 -31.41 -38.47
CA GLY A 173 -64.08 -32.15 -39.75
C GLY A 173 -64.28 -33.65 -39.57
#